data_AF-A0A9Q8T2U2-F1
#
_entry.id   AF-A0A9Q8T2U2-F1
#
_cell.length_a   1.000
_cell.length_b   1.000
_cell.length_c   1.000
_cell.angle_alpha   90.00
_cell.angle_beta   90.00
_cell.angle_gamma   90.00
#
_symmetry.space_group_name_H-M   'P 1'
#
loop_
_entity.id
_entity.type
_entity.pdbx_description
1 polymer ?
#
loop_
_entity_poly.entity_id
_entity_poly.type
_entity_poly.pdbx_seq_one_letter_code
_entity_poly.pdbx_strand_id
1 'polypeptide(L)'
;MRGLAVFASLAARLVLGLETTRFSAATLLAESDADIPSASDWAERAEKEGRSLCILEPDANGGDDAPALLSALNDKCRTKSIIVLDGPVYNIKSPMVTTSLDDVVIDQRGRLLWSNDTTYWLTVSMPVGFQNQSTVWHFGGDGVVWEGHGVGTLDGNGQVWYDLNAGGSNMPHRPMNINFRDFSNSTVKGLRSVQSQMWTIVGIPITG
;
A
#
# COMPACT_ATOMS: atom_id res chain seq x y z
N MET A 1 57.96 62.85 29.44
CA MET A 1 58.06 62.41 30.84
C MET A 1 56.65 62.25 31.35
N ARG A 2 56.11 61.12 31.79
CA ARG A 2 56.55 59.77 32.21
C ARG A 2 55.49 58.80 31.63
N GLY A 3 55.79 57.61 31.10
CA GLY A 3 56.07 56.39 31.86
C GLY A 3 54.87 55.96 32.73
N LEU A 4 54.40 54.73 32.83
CA LEU A 4 54.77 53.39 32.37
C LEU A 4 53.69 52.48 33.00
N ALA A 5 53.23 51.40 32.34
CA ALA A 5 53.03 50.09 32.99
C ALA A 5 52.41 49.06 32.04
N VAL A 6 53.13 47.96 31.95
CA VAL A 6 52.90 46.70 31.25
C VAL A 6 52.02 45.80 32.11
N PHE A 7 51.11 45.02 31.51
CA PHE A 7 50.87 43.63 31.93
C PHE A 7 50.46 42.79 30.72
N ALA A 8 51.33 41.83 30.39
CA ALA A 8 51.05 40.75 29.46
C ALA A 8 50.12 39.73 30.14
N SER A 9 49.12 39.24 29.42
CA SER A 9 48.28 38.11 29.83
C SER A 9 48.24 37.08 28.71
N LEU A 10 48.70 35.88 29.06
CA LEU A 10 48.72 34.65 28.28
C LEU A 10 47.30 34.05 28.25
N ALA A 11 46.80 33.61 27.10
CA ALA A 11 45.70 32.63 27.07
C ALA A 11 45.68 31.80 25.77
N ALA A 12 46.07 30.54 25.95
CA ALA A 12 45.61 29.28 25.35
C ALA A 12 45.14 29.21 23.89
N ARG A 13 45.80 28.28 23.17
CA ARG A 13 45.38 27.67 21.90
C ARG A 13 44.06 26.91 22.07
N LEU A 14 43.14 27.07 21.14
CA LEU A 14 42.11 26.09 20.84
C LEU A 14 42.12 25.81 19.34
N VAL A 15 42.63 24.63 18.97
CA VAL A 15 42.48 24.07 17.62
C VAL A 15 41.29 23.13 17.67
N LEU A 16 40.23 23.45 16.94
CA LEU A 16 39.22 22.48 16.54
C LEU A 16 39.02 22.66 15.03
N GLY A 17 39.54 21.68 14.29
CA GLY A 17 39.43 21.60 12.84
C GLY A 17 37.97 21.38 12.43
N LEU A 18 37.54 22.12 11.41
CA LEU A 18 36.26 21.92 10.76
C LEU A 18 36.55 21.20 9.43
N GLU A 19 36.70 19.87 9.48
CA GLU A 19 36.67 19.06 8.26
C GLU A 19 35.23 19.03 7.76
N THR A 20 34.94 19.89 6.79
CA THR A 20 33.68 19.85 6.05
C THR A 20 33.81 18.75 5.00
N THR A 21 33.29 17.57 5.32
CA THR A 21 33.18 16.46 4.38
C THR A 21 32.26 16.89 3.24
N ARG A 22 32.84 17.21 2.08
CA ARG A 22 32.09 17.50 0.85
C ARG A 22 31.55 16.17 0.31
N PHE A 23 30.30 15.86 0.60
CA PHE A 23 29.60 14.81 -0.15
C PHE A 23 29.30 15.35 -1.56
N SER A 24 29.92 14.73 -2.56
CA SER A 24 29.70 15.05 -3.97
C SER A 24 28.31 14.57 -4.41
N ALA A 25 27.59 15.39 -5.18
CA ALA A 25 26.28 15.07 -5.76
C ALA A 25 26.30 13.86 -6.71
N ALA A 26 27.48 13.35 -7.06
CA ALA A 26 27.67 12.16 -7.91
C ALA A 26 27.34 10.83 -7.22
N THR A 27 27.08 10.81 -5.90
CA THR A 27 26.69 9.58 -5.15
C THR A 27 25.17 9.37 -5.09
N LEU A 28 24.35 10.23 -5.69
CA LEU A 28 22.88 10.11 -5.67
C LEU A 28 22.28 9.37 -6.88
N LEU A 29 23.07 8.56 -7.60
CA LEU A 29 22.58 7.74 -8.70
C LEU A 29 22.65 6.25 -8.33
N ALA A 30 21.47 5.72 -8.03
CA ALA A 30 21.10 4.30 -8.04
C ALA A 30 21.77 3.38 -7.00
N GLU A 31 21.26 3.40 -5.77
CA GLU A 31 20.88 2.12 -5.16
C GLU A 31 19.62 1.66 -5.90
N SER A 32 19.80 0.88 -6.96
CA SER A 32 18.72 -0.02 -7.37
C SER A 32 18.46 -0.92 -6.17
N ASP A 33 17.25 -0.89 -5.59
CA ASP A 33 16.83 -1.86 -4.58
C ASP A 33 17.10 -3.28 -5.13
N ALA A 34 18.23 -3.86 -4.75
CA ALA A 34 18.74 -5.12 -5.33
C ALA A 34 17.87 -6.35 -4.98
N ASP A 35 16.75 -6.13 -4.29
CA ASP A 35 15.82 -7.13 -3.78
C ASP A 35 14.38 -6.95 -4.34
N ILE A 36 14.21 -6.09 -5.36
CA ILE A 36 12.96 -6.01 -6.14
C ILE A 36 13.13 -6.81 -7.43
N PRO A 37 12.38 -7.92 -7.62
CA PRO A 37 12.41 -8.68 -8.86
C PRO A 37 11.96 -7.82 -10.04
N SER A 38 12.69 -7.95 -11.15
CA SER A 38 12.35 -7.31 -12.42
C SER A 38 11.17 -8.02 -13.11
N ALA A 39 10.59 -7.37 -14.13
CA ALA A 39 9.54 -7.98 -14.94
C ALA A 39 9.98 -9.31 -15.60
N SER A 40 11.26 -9.44 -15.97
CA SER A 40 11.81 -10.70 -16.51
C SER A 40 11.91 -11.79 -15.46
N ASP A 41 12.26 -11.45 -14.20
CA ASP A 41 12.33 -12.43 -13.11
C ASP A 41 10.93 -12.99 -12.82
N TRP A 42 9.91 -12.14 -12.86
CA TRP A 42 8.52 -12.57 -12.73
C TRP A 42 8.07 -13.47 -13.89
N ALA A 43 8.48 -13.15 -15.12
CA ALA A 43 8.17 -13.96 -16.29
C ALA A 43 8.81 -15.35 -16.20
N GLU A 44 10.08 -15.43 -15.83
CA GLU A 44 10.79 -16.70 -15.63
C GLU A 44 10.11 -17.55 -14.55
N ARG A 45 9.75 -16.93 -13.42
CA ARG A 45 9.03 -17.61 -12.34
C ARG A 45 7.68 -18.15 -12.82
N ALA A 46 6.90 -17.33 -13.50
CA ALA A 46 5.59 -17.71 -14.00
C ALA A 46 5.67 -18.89 -14.97
N GLU A 47 6.64 -18.87 -15.90
CA GLU A 47 6.89 -19.97 -16.82
C GLU A 47 7.28 -21.26 -16.08
N LYS A 48 8.23 -21.16 -15.14
CA LYS A 48 8.70 -22.30 -14.34
C LYS A 48 7.60 -22.94 -13.50
N GLU A 49 6.70 -22.15 -12.93
CA GLU A 49 5.57 -22.63 -12.13
C GLU A 49 4.34 -23.01 -13.00
N GLY A 50 4.39 -22.73 -14.31
CA GLY A 50 3.27 -22.93 -15.23
C GLY A 50 2.05 -22.10 -14.83
N ARG A 51 2.27 -20.83 -14.50
CA ARG A 51 1.28 -19.83 -14.07
C ARG A 51 1.14 -18.71 -15.10
N SER A 52 -0.05 -18.12 -15.17
CA SER A 52 -0.24 -16.85 -15.88
C SER A 52 0.38 -15.69 -15.09
N LEU A 53 0.83 -14.64 -15.77
CA LEU A 53 1.42 -13.46 -15.15
C LEU A 53 0.65 -12.18 -15.55
N CYS A 54 0.26 -11.39 -14.54
CA CYS A 54 -0.27 -10.04 -14.73
C CYS A 54 0.59 -9.06 -13.92
N ILE A 55 1.35 -8.21 -14.61
CA ILE A 55 2.01 -7.06 -14.00
C ILE A 55 1.12 -5.84 -14.28
N LEU A 56 0.68 -5.13 -13.24
CA LEU A 56 -0.19 -3.97 -13.38
C LEU A 56 0.60 -2.71 -13.09
N GLU A 57 0.59 -1.79 -14.04
CA GLU A 57 1.08 -0.43 -13.84
C GLU A 57 -0.06 0.48 -13.37
N PRO A 58 0.21 1.42 -12.44
CA PRO A 58 -0.78 2.42 -12.07
C PRO A 58 -1.04 3.39 -13.22
N ASP A 59 -2.24 3.96 -13.25
CA ASP A 59 -2.59 4.97 -14.23
C ASP A 59 -1.64 6.17 -14.14
N ALA A 60 -0.98 6.47 -15.25
CA ALA A 60 0.06 7.50 -15.32
C ALA A 60 -0.43 8.91 -14.96
N ASN A 61 -1.74 9.16 -15.00
CA ASN A 61 -2.36 10.45 -14.69
C ASN A 61 -3.11 10.41 -13.35
N GLY A 62 -2.95 9.35 -12.55
CA GLY A 62 -3.68 9.17 -11.29
C GLY A 62 -5.18 8.94 -11.50
N GLY A 63 -5.54 8.25 -12.59
CA GLY A 63 -6.89 7.77 -12.92
C GLY A 63 -7.48 6.79 -11.90
N ASP A 64 -8.47 6.01 -12.30
CA ASP A 64 -9.00 4.94 -11.46
C ASP A 64 -8.40 3.60 -11.88
N ASP A 65 -7.64 2.98 -10.99
CA ASP A 65 -6.95 1.71 -11.21
C ASP A 65 -7.82 0.50 -10.91
N ALA A 66 -8.97 0.70 -10.24
CA ALA A 66 -9.88 -0.39 -9.88
C ALA A 66 -10.33 -1.24 -11.09
N PRO A 67 -10.67 -0.67 -12.26
CA PRO A 67 -11.02 -1.48 -13.44
C PRO A 67 -9.89 -2.37 -13.94
N ALA A 68 -8.63 -1.91 -13.88
CA ALA A 68 -7.47 -2.71 -14.29
C ALA A 68 -7.22 -3.86 -13.30
N LEU A 69 -7.31 -3.59 -12.00
CA LEU A 69 -7.29 -4.60 -10.94
C LEU A 69 -8.39 -5.64 -11.12
N LEU A 70 -9.63 -5.21 -11.37
CA LEU A 70 -10.75 -6.12 -11.61
C LEU A 70 -10.53 -6.98 -12.85
N SER A 71 -10.04 -6.40 -13.95
CA SER A 71 -9.74 -7.18 -15.17
C SER A 71 -8.65 -8.23 -14.93
N ALA A 72 -7.63 -7.90 -14.14
CA ALA A 72 -6.60 -8.87 -13.78
C ALA A 72 -7.15 -9.97 -12.85
N LEU A 73 -7.84 -9.59 -11.77
CA LEU A 73 -8.27 -10.50 -10.72
C LEU A 73 -9.49 -11.36 -11.12
N ASN A 74 -10.40 -10.85 -11.94
CA ASN A 74 -11.61 -11.57 -12.33
C ASN A 74 -11.48 -12.30 -13.67
N ASP A 75 -10.66 -11.78 -14.59
CA ASP A 75 -10.62 -12.30 -15.96
C ASP A 75 -9.28 -12.94 -16.29
N LYS A 76 -8.19 -12.17 -16.32
CA LYS A 76 -6.92 -12.61 -16.93
C LYS A 76 -6.10 -13.54 -16.03
N CYS A 77 -6.07 -13.24 -14.74
CA CYS A 77 -5.22 -13.90 -13.74
C CYS A 77 -6.05 -14.39 -12.55
N ARG A 78 -7.29 -14.84 -12.78
CA ARG A 78 -8.16 -15.34 -11.71
C ARG A 78 -7.74 -16.71 -11.15
N THR A 79 -7.06 -17.52 -11.96
CA THR A 79 -6.69 -18.90 -11.59
C THR A 79 -5.24 -19.19 -11.94
N LYS A 80 -4.52 -19.91 -11.07
CA LYS A 80 -3.15 -20.40 -11.26
C LYS A 80 -2.23 -19.33 -11.83
N SER A 81 -2.12 -18.21 -11.12
CA SER A 81 -1.51 -16.98 -11.65
C SER A 81 -0.62 -16.28 -10.63
N ILE A 82 0.16 -15.32 -11.13
CA ILE A 82 0.93 -14.34 -10.37
C ILE A 82 0.44 -12.94 -10.80
N ILE A 83 0.12 -12.10 -9.82
CA ILE A 83 -0.25 -10.71 -10.00
C ILE A 83 0.78 -9.85 -9.29
N VAL A 84 1.35 -8.87 -9.99
CA VAL A 84 2.40 -7.98 -9.47
C VAL A 84 1.91 -6.54 -9.49
N LEU A 85 2.01 -5.89 -8.35
CA LEU A 85 1.68 -4.48 -8.10
C LEU A 85 2.94 -3.77 -7.57
N ASP A 86 3.87 -3.45 -8.47
CA ASP A 86 5.17 -2.84 -8.19
C ASP A 86 5.17 -1.30 -8.30
N GLY A 87 4.13 -0.72 -8.92
CA GLY A 87 3.94 0.72 -9.01
C GLY A 87 3.78 1.39 -7.64
N PRO A 88 4.13 2.68 -7.52
CA PRO A 88 4.18 3.36 -6.22
C PRO A 88 2.80 3.56 -5.58
N VAL A 89 1.81 3.96 -6.38
CA VAL A 89 0.44 4.26 -5.91
C VAL A 89 -0.56 3.88 -6.99
N TYR A 90 -1.54 3.05 -6.63
CA TYR A 90 -2.73 2.74 -7.40
C TYR A 90 -3.92 3.43 -6.76
N ASN A 91 -4.61 4.28 -7.51
CA ASN A 91 -5.75 5.06 -7.05
C ASN A 91 -7.04 4.26 -7.24
N ILE A 92 -7.70 3.93 -6.15
CA ILE A 92 -8.98 3.20 -6.15
C ILE A 92 -10.11 4.22 -6.04
N LYS A 93 -10.90 4.35 -7.10
CA LYS A 93 -12.05 5.28 -7.18
C LYS A 93 -13.37 4.58 -7.51
N SER A 94 -13.35 3.27 -7.72
CA SER A 94 -14.55 2.44 -7.90
C SER A 94 -14.56 1.26 -6.91
N PRO A 95 -15.75 0.77 -6.51
CA PRO A 95 -15.86 -0.42 -5.67
C PRO A 95 -15.39 -1.66 -6.44
N MET A 96 -14.87 -2.64 -5.71
CA MET A 96 -14.31 -3.86 -6.29
C MET A 96 -14.96 -5.11 -5.73
N VAL A 97 -15.23 -6.08 -6.60
CA VAL A 97 -15.65 -7.44 -6.22
C VAL A 97 -14.73 -8.41 -6.94
N THR A 98 -13.85 -9.05 -6.18
CA THR A 98 -12.88 -10.02 -6.67
C THR A 98 -13.00 -11.28 -5.85
N THR A 99 -13.96 -12.12 -6.23
CA THR A 99 -14.27 -13.38 -5.55
C THR A 99 -13.92 -14.55 -6.44
N SER A 100 -13.71 -15.73 -5.84
CA SER A 100 -13.39 -16.95 -6.57
C SER A 100 -12.04 -16.93 -7.29
N LEU A 101 -11.04 -16.27 -6.69
CA LEU A 101 -9.64 -16.50 -7.02
C LEU A 101 -9.27 -17.96 -6.66
N ASP A 102 -8.39 -18.58 -7.44
CA ASP A 102 -7.98 -19.98 -7.23
C ASP A 102 -6.47 -20.15 -7.50
N ASP A 103 -5.69 -20.47 -6.47
CA ASP A 103 -4.23 -20.64 -6.57
C ASP A 103 -3.50 -19.41 -7.16
N VAL A 104 -3.80 -18.23 -6.60
CA VAL A 104 -3.28 -16.93 -7.06
C VAL A 104 -2.23 -16.38 -6.09
N VAL A 105 -1.09 -15.95 -6.62
CA VAL A 105 -0.07 -15.21 -5.87
C VAL A 105 -0.19 -13.72 -6.21
N ILE A 106 -0.27 -12.86 -5.20
CA ILE A 106 -0.30 -11.40 -5.34
C ILE A 106 0.94 -10.83 -4.65
N ASP A 107 1.81 -10.20 -5.43
CA ASP A 107 2.96 -9.42 -4.95
C ASP A 107 2.57 -7.94 -4.96
N GLN A 108 2.39 -7.35 -3.78
CA GLN A 108 2.06 -5.93 -3.66
C GLN A 108 3.15 -5.18 -2.91
N ARG A 109 3.90 -4.36 -3.64
CA ARG A 109 4.88 -3.42 -3.05
C ARG A 109 4.32 -2.00 -2.99
N GLY A 110 3.43 -1.68 -3.92
CA GLY A 110 2.74 -0.41 -4.01
C GLY A 110 1.70 -0.11 -2.94
N ARG A 111 1.20 1.13 -2.96
CA ARG A 111 0.05 1.57 -2.17
C ARG A 111 -1.23 1.49 -2.99
N LEU A 112 -2.24 0.76 -2.51
CA LEU A 112 -3.62 0.93 -2.95
C LEU A 112 -4.22 2.09 -2.14
N LEU A 113 -4.50 3.22 -2.79
CA LEU A 113 -4.99 4.44 -2.18
C LEU A 113 -6.45 4.68 -2.58
N TRP A 114 -7.36 4.63 -1.62
CA TRP A 114 -8.77 4.96 -1.87
C TRP A 114 -8.97 6.48 -1.96
N SER A 115 -9.81 6.90 -2.89
CA SER A 115 -10.17 8.33 -3.02
C SER A 115 -10.82 8.86 -1.74
N ASN A 116 -10.67 10.16 -1.50
CA ASN A 116 -11.29 10.86 -0.38
C ASN A 116 -12.75 11.28 -0.61
N ASP A 117 -13.39 10.80 -1.69
CA ASP A 117 -14.77 11.17 -2.02
C ASP A 117 -15.77 10.40 -1.14
N THR A 118 -15.93 10.87 0.09
CA THR A 118 -16.84 10.26 1.06
C THR A 118 -18.28 10.23 0.58
N THR A 119 -18.72 11.25 -0.17
CA THR A 119 -20.09 11.33 -0.68
C THR A 119 -20.33 10.23 -1.71
N TYR A 120 -19.41 10.03 -2.63
CA TYR A 120 -19.46 8.92 -3.58
C TYR A 120 -19.46 7.56 -2.87
N TRP A 121 -18.51 7.31 -1.97
CA TRP A 121 -18.36 6.02 -1.29
C TRP A 121 -19.58 5.61 -0.47
N LEU A 122 -20.27 6.58 0.15
CA LEU A 122 -21.53 6.32 0.85
C LEU A 122 -22.62 5.76 -0.08
N THR A 123 -22.59 6.10 -1.37
CA THR A 123 -23.60 5.66 -2.36
C THR A 123 -23.30 4.30 -2.99
N VAL A 124 -22.03 3.88 -3.01
CA VAL A 124 -21.59 2.65 -3.69
C VAL A 124 -21.05 1.56 -2.76
N SER A 125 -20.96 1.85 -1.45
CA SER A 125 -20.56 0.86 -0.45
C SER A 125 -21.49 -0.36 -0.46
N MET A 126 -20.90 -1.54 -0.38
CA MET A 126 -21.60 -2.82 -0.47
C MET A 126 -21.82 -3.40 0.92
N PRO A 127 -22.98 -4.02 1.20
CA PRO A 127 -23.25 -4.60 2.50
C PRO A 127 -22.36 -5.82 2.75
N VAL A 128 -21.76 -5.87 3.95
CA VAL A 128 -20.96 -7.02 4.39
C VAL A 128 -21.85 -8.15 4.95
N GLY A 129 -23.10 -7.84 5.32
CA GLY A 129 -24.05 -8.81 5.89
C GLY A 129 -23.93 -9.02 7.40
N PHE A 130 -23.13 -8.18 8.08
CA PHE A 130 -22.94 -8.21 9.53
C PHE A 130 -23.06 -6.80 10.12
N GLN A 131 -23.82 -6.65 11.21
CA GLN A 131 -24.02 -5.39 11.96
C GLN A 131 -24.38 -4.15 11.11
N ASN A 132 -25.03 -4.34 9.96
CA ASN A 132 -25.32 -3.26 8.99
C ASN A 132 -24.06 -2.51 8.51
N GLN A 133 -22.91 -3.19 8.49
CA GLN A 133 -21.65 -2.64 8.02
C GLN A 133 -21.45 -2.84 6.52
N SER A 134 -20.57 -2.02 5.94
CA SER A 134 -20.33 -1.97 4.50
C SER A 134 -18.84 -2.01 4.14
N THR A 135 -18.52 -2.41 2.92
CA THR A 135 -17.16 -2.45 2.36
C THR A 135 -17.16 -1.85 0.96
N VAL A 136 -15.99 -1.43 0.49
CA VAL A 136 -15.78 -1.02 -0.90
C VAL A 136 -15.02 -2.07 -1.71
N TRP A 137 -14.52 -3.11 -1.05
CA TRP A 137 -13.91 -4.26 -1.71
C TRP A 137 -14.34 -5.57 -1.06
N HIS A 138 -15.01 -6.43 -1.83
CA HIS A 138 -15.14 -7.85 -1.48
C HIS A 138 -14.01 -8.63 -2.15
N PHE A 139 -13.18 -9.28 -1.35
CA PHE A 139 -12.04 -10.05 -1.82
C PHE A 139 -12.14 -11.49 -1.33
N GLY A 140 -11.97 -12.46 -2.23
CA GLY A 140 -12.25 -13.86 -1.92
C GLY A 140 -11.60 -14.85 -2.88
N GLY A 141 -11.42 -16.07 -2.42
CA GLY A 141 -10.79 -17.15 -3.18
C GLY A 141 -10.21 -18.25 -2.30
N ASP A 142 -9.75 -19.30 -2.97
CA ASP A 142 -9.06 -20.43 -2.36
C ASP A 142 -7.58 -20.45 -2.76
N GLY A 143 -6.68 -20.72 -1.82
CA GLY A 143 -5.25 -20.83 -2.13
C GLY A 143 -4.58 -19.53 -2.55
N VAL A 144 -5.07 -18.37 -2.09
CA VAL A 144 -4.48 -17.06 -2.41
C VAL A 144 -3.31 -16.77 -1.47
N VAL A 145 -2.17 -16.36 -2.04
CA VAL A 145 -1.01 -15.87 -1.28
C VAL A 145 -0.78 -14.41 -1.62
N TRP A 146 -0.99 -13.51 -0.67
CA TRP A 146 -0.80 -12.07 -0.84
C TRP A 146 0.37 -11.57 0.02
N GLU A 147 1.42 -11.14 -0.66
CA GLU A 147 2.70 -10.69 -0.10
C GLU A 147 2.82 -9.17 -0.19
N GLY A 148 2.95 -8.51 0.96
CA GLY A 148 3.16 -7.07 1.04
C GLY A 148 4.63 -6.64 1.23
N HIS A 149 5.54 -7.59 1.47
CA HIS A 149 6.98 -7.31 1.71
C HIS A 149 7.28 -6.29 2.83
N GLY A 150 6.33 -6.08 3.72
CA GLY A 150 6.42 -5.07 4.76
C GLY A 150 6.30 -3.63 4.26
N VAL A 151 6.03 -3.38 2.96
CA VAL A 151 5.91 -2.03 2.35
C VAL A 151 4.59 -1.80 1.64
N GLY A 152 4.01 -2.85 1.05
CA GLY A 152 2.70 -2.85 0.41
C GLY A 152 1.64 -2.33 1.36
N THR A 153 0.84 -1.37 0.89
CA THR A 153 -0.05 -0.58 1.74
C THR A 153 -1.48 -0.57 1.21
N LEU A 154 -2.44 -0.81 2.10
CA LEU A 154 -3.85 -0.49 1.91
C LEU A 154 -4.13 0.83 2.64
N ASP A 155 -4.38 1.90 1.90
CA ASP A 155 -4.57 3.25 2.44
C ASP A 155 -6.01 3.72 2.22
N GLY A 156 -6.78 3.75 3.30
CA GLY A 156 -8.18 4.15 3.26
C GLY A 156 -8.43 5.65 3.17
N ASN A 157 -7.40 6.49 3.24
CA ASN A 157 -7.57 7.94 3.27
C ASN A 157 -8.52 8.37 4.40
N GLY A 158 -8.35 7.76 5.57
CA GLY A 158 -9.30 7.77 6.68
C GLY A 158 -9.53 9.13 7.33
N GLN A 159 -8.61 10.09 7.19
CA GLN A 159 -8.75 11.40 7.82
C GLN A 159 -10.07 12.09 7.45
N VAL A 160 -10.46 12.08 6.18
CA VAL A 160 -11.73 12.70 5.74
C VAL A 160 -12.95 12.01 6.35
N TRP A 161 -12.85 10.72 6.68
CA TRP A 161 -13.91 9.99 7.36
C TRP A 161 -13.96 10.30 8.85
N TYR A 162 -12.81 10.51 9.48
CA TYR A 162 -12.74 10.89 10.89
C TYR A 162 -13.34 12.28 11.12
N ASP A 163 -13.02 13.20 10.21
CA ASP A 163 -13.57 14.56 10.22
C ASP A 163 -15.09 14.54 9.96
N LEU A 164 -15.54 13.78 8.95
CA LEU A 164 -16.96 13.63 8.62
C LEU A 164 -17.77 13.03 9.77
N ASN A 165 -17.21 12.04 10.48
CA ASN A 165 -17.88 11.37 11.56
C ASN A 165 -17.86 12.17 12.88
N ALA A 166 -17.07 13.24 12.96
CA ALA A 166 -17.04 14.20 14.08
C ALA A 166 -16.99 13.55 15.48
N GLY A 167 -16.17 12.50 15.65
CA GLY A 167 -16.04 11.77 16.93
C GLY A 167 -17.15 10.74 17.21
N GLY A 168 -18.05 10.49 16.25
CA GLY A 168 -18.98 9.38 16.28
C GLY A 168 -18.28 8.02 16.29
N SER A 169 -19.01 6.96 16.66
CA SER A 169 -18.49 5.59 16.60
C SER A 169 -18.72 4.97 15.22
N ASN A 170 -19.97 4.55 14.94
CA ASN A 170 -20.39 4.01 13.66
C ASN A 170 -21.17 5.05 12.85
N MET A 171 -20.89 5.10 11.55
CA MET A 171 -21.66 5.86 10.57
C MET A 171 -22.21 4.86 9.54
N PRO A 172 -23.52 4.83 9.28
CA PRO A 172 -24.09 3.99 8.23
C PRO A 172 -23.37 4.20 6.90
N HIS A 173 -23.09 3.12 6.17
CA HIS A 173 -22.41 3.12 4.87
C HIS A 173 -20.96 3.62 4.86
N ARG A 174 -20.38 3.95 6.02
CA ARG A 174 -18.93 4.18 6.13
C ARG A 174 -18.22 2.86 5.85
N PRO A 175 -17.47 2.73 4.75
CA PRO A 175 -17.01 1.43 4.32
C PRO A 175 -15.74 1.02 5.06
N MET A 176 -15.48 -0.27 5.08
CA MET A 176 -14.15 -0.83 5.31
C MET A 176 -13.41 -0.92 3.98
N ASN A 177 -12.07 -0.83 4.00
CA ASN A 177 -11.24 -0.96 2.79
C ASN A 177 -11.50 -2.28 2.05
N ILE A 178 -11.53 -3.37 2.83
CA ILE A 178 -11.59 -4.73 2.31
C ILE A 178 -12.35 -5.64 3.27
N ASN A 179 -13.16 -6.50 2.69
CA ASN A 179 -13.81 -7.62 3.34
C ASN A 179 -13.34 -8.91 2.69
N PHE A 180 -12.66 -9.75 3.47
CA PHE A 180 -12.34 -11.11 3.07
C PHE A 180 -13.61 -11.97 3.18
N ARG A 181 -14.08 -12.44 2.04
CA ARG A 181 -15.30 -13.23 1.87
C ARG A 181 -14.97 -14.47 1.07
N ASP A 182 -15.42 -15.64 1.52
CA ASP A 182 -15.11 -16.92 0.86
C ASP A 182 -13.59 -17.08 0.64
N PHE A 183 -12.82 -16.83 1.71
CA PHE A 183 -11.36 -16.79 1.70
C PHE A 183 -10.78 -17.97 2.48
N SER A 184 -10.37 -19.02 1.77
CA SER A 184 -9.92 -20.29 2.36
C SER A 184 -8.52 -20.68 1.89
N ASN A 185 -7.81 -21.47 2.70
CA ASN A 185 -6.44 -21.94 2.40
C ASN A 185 -5.47 -20.84 1.95
N SER A 186 -5.71 -19.61 2.41
CA SER A 186 -5.07 -18.41 1.90
C SER A 186 -4.24 -17.72 2.97
N THR A 187 -3.23 -16.98 2.54
CA THR A 187 -2.32 -16.23 3.41
C THR A 187 -2.20 -14.80 2.93
N VAL A 188 -2.35 -13.85 3.86
CA VAL A 188 -2.04 -12.43 3.62
C VAL A 188 -0.99 -12.02 4.64
N LYS A 189 0.17 -11.55 4.20
CA LYS A 189 1.25 -11.14 5.11
C LYS A 189 2.08 -9.99 4.55
N GLY A 190 2.72 -9.25 5.45
CA GLY A 190 3.57 -8.13 5.09
C GLY A 190 2.84 -6.89 4.56
N LEU A 191 1.51 -6.86 4.58
CA LEU A 191 0.74 -5.64 4.24
C LEU A 191 0.68 -4.67 5.41
N ARG A 192 0.69 -3.38 5.09
CA ARG A 192 0.37 -2.28 6.00
C ARG A 192 -1.06 -1.83 5.74
N SER A 193 -1.80 -1.55 6.79
CA SER A 193 -3.09 -0.86 6.69
C SER A 193 -2.96 0.52 7.31
N VAL A 194 -3.20 1.55 6.52
CA VAL A 194 -2.96 2.95 6.88
C VAL A 194 -4.28 3.70 6.75
N GLN A 195 -4.61 4.49 7.77
CA GLN A 195 -5.78 5.35 7.82
C GLN A 195 -7.04 4.70 7.22
N SER A 196 -7.44 3.53 7.72
CA SER A 196 -8.64 2.86 7.23
C SER A 196 -9.86 3.77 7.40
N GLN A 197 -10.77 3.76 6.42
CA GLN A 197 -11.99 4.55 6.49
C GLN A 197 -12.79 4.17 7.72
N MET A 198 -12.81 2.90 8.12
CA MET A 198 -13.50 2.36 9.30
C MET A 198 -12.66 1.26 9.96
N TRP A 199 -13.26 0.10 10.31
CA TRP A 199 -12.49 -1.08 10.67
C TRP A 199 -11.52 -1.43 9.55
N THR A 200 -10.33 -1.88 9.95
CA THR A 200 -9.24 -2.09 9.01
C THR A 200 -9.49 -3.28 8.09
N ILE A 201 -9.90 -4.41 8.65
CA ILE A 201 -10.18 -5.65 7.94
C ILE A 201 -11.39 -6.32 8.60
N VAL A 202 -12.28 -6.89 7.79
CA VAL A 202 -13.32 -7.82 8.27
C VAL A 202 -13.25 -9.12 7.49
N GLY A 203 -13.10 -10.23 8.20
CA GLY A 203 -13.24 -11.58 7.65
C GLY A 203 -14.56 -12.18 8.10
N ILE A 204 -15.39 -12.63 7.16
CA ILE A 204 -16.63 -13.35 7.48
C ILE A 204 -16.50 -14.78 6.97
N PRO A 205 -16.35 -15.77 7.87
CA PRO A 205 -16.45 -17.17 7.47
C PRO A 205 -17.88 -17.46 7.02
N ILE A 206 -18.03 -18.38 6.07
CA ILE A 206 -19.35 -18.86 5.68
C ILE A 206 -20.07 -19.48 6.88
N THR A 207 -21.30 -19.03 7.12
CA THR A 207 -22.32 -19.89 7.71
C THR A 207 -22.92 -20.67 6.53
N GLY A 208 -22.49 -21.93 6.40
CA GLY A 208 -23.17 -22.89 5.52
C GLY A 208 -24.56 -23.24 6.03
#